data_AF-A0A642C5Z7-F1
#
_entry.id   AF-A0A642C5Z7-F1
#
_cell.length_a   1.000
_cell.length_b   1.000
_cell.length_c   1.000
_cell.angle_alpha   90.00
_cell.angle_beta   90.00
_cell.angle_gamma   90.00
#
_symmetry.space_group_name_H-M   'P 1'
#
loop_
_entity.id
_entity.type
_entity.pdbx_description
1 polymer ?
#
loop_
_entity_poly.entity_id
_entity_poly.type
_entity_poly.pdbx_seq_one_letter_code
_entity_poly.pdbx_strand_id
1 'polypeptide(L)'
;MDYKRIALLLEDQLKLAAQREEELLKVIADQNEQLNILTAEVKSLNSSILSLEKALLEKNASLEGQQSKVRILGKMVSGKKSEQVSVPDKGTTIIAKVKPSLKERGNNGARRKEYFNLETCHHDIYPDAAEFKVEEGKKIRTTDCIRYEFIPPRFIKHIYHQHYYACKGTVYAGSLPAVPLLNSNYDASFIAGILQLRYIYSMPVERIIKLFAEHGFEMNKATAHGLIKKAAGLFDLVEDVLKETVLSDNYLSMDESYYTVLTSDTNNSSGKSTAKGYIWAALANHLKLVHFFYENGSRSRKVLTGYLREDYRGAIQSDGLGNY
;
A
#
# COMPACT_ATOMS: atom_id res chain seq x y z
N MET A 1 -60.41 11.80 20.29
CA MET A 1 -59.48 11.80 19.14
C MET A 1 -59.84 12.96 18.26
N ASP A 2 -59.00 13.99 18.19
CA ASP A 2 -59.32 15.26 17.52
C ASP A 2 -58.88 15.20 16.04
N TYR A 3 -59.72 14.56 15.22
CA TYR A 3 -59.46 14.29 13.80
C TYR A 3 -59.13 15.55 12.98
N LYS A 4 -59.62 16.73 13.41
CA LYS A 4 -59.37 18.00 12.73
C LYS A 4 -57.92 18.46 12.88
N ARG A 5 -57.32 18.23 14.05
CA ARG A 5 -55.91 18.55 14.32
C ARG A 5 -54.96 17.62 13.55
N ILE A 6 -55.34 16.35 13.40
CA ILE A 6 -54.59 15.38 12.60
C ILE A 6 -54.64 15.74 11.11
N ALA A 7 -55.81 16.12 10.58
CA ALA A 7 -55.96 16.52 9.19
C ALA A 7 -55.10 17.75 8.83
N LEU A 8 -55.08 18.77 9.69
CA LEU A 8 -54.25 19.97 9.50
C LEU A 8 -52.76 19.62 9.50
N LEU A 9 -52.32 18.74 10.41
CA LEU A 9 -50.92 18.35 10.50
C LEU A 9 -50.46 17.55 9.27
N LEU A 10 -51.33 16.70 8.72
CA LEU A 10 -51.07 15.98 7.46
C LEU A 10 -51.02 16.93 6.26
N GLU A 11 -51.88 17.95 6.22
CA GLU A 11 -51.88 18.95 5.14
C GLU A 11 -50.59 19.80 5.15
N ASP A 12 -50.13 20.20 6.33
CA ASP A 12 -48.84 20.90 6.48
C ASP A 12 -47.66 20.01 6.10
N GLN A 13 -47.68 18.73 6.48
CA GLN A 13 -46.65 17.77 6.05
C GLN A 13 -46.63 17.59 4.54
N LEU A 14 -47.79 17.53 3.87
CA LEU A 14 -47.88 17.44 2.42
C LEU A 14 -47.34 18.70 1.72
N LYS A 15 -47.63 19.89 2.25
CA LYS A 15 -47.09 21.16 1.71
C LYS A 15 -45.57 21.23 1.84
N LEU A 16 -45.03 20.86 3.00
CA LEU A 16 -43.58 20.80 3.21
C LEU A 16 -42.90 19.75 2.30
N ALA A 17 -43.53 18.60 2.11
CA ALA A 17 -43.03 17.57 1.21
C ALA A 17 -42.99 18.05 -0.25
N ALA A 18 -44.04 18.72 -0.72
CA ALA A 18 -44.10 19.27 -2.07
C ALA A 18 -43.05 20.37 -2.31
N GLN A 19 -42.83 21.26 -1.33
CA GLN A 19 -41.76 22.28 -1.40
C GLN A 19 -40.38 21.65 -1.50
N ARG A 20 -40.10 20.63 -0.69
CA ARG A 20 -38.84 19.90 -0.72
C ARG A 20 -38.63 19.20 -2.07
N GLU A 21 -39.68 18.64 -2.66
CA GLU A 21 -39.61 18.00 -3.97
C GLU A 21 -39.27 19.02 -5.07
N GLU A 22 -39.85 20.22 -5.02
CA GLU A 22 -39.53 21.30 -5.96
C GLU A 22 -38.07 21.76 -5.85
N GLU A 23 -37.54 21.91 -4.64
CA GLU A 23 -36.13 22.24 -4.40
C GLU A 23 -35.19 21.15 -4.93
N LEU A 24 -35.53 19.87 -4.70
CA LEU A 24 -34.76 18.75 -5.21
C LEU A 24 -34.73 18.72 -6.74
N LEU A 25 -35.86 19.02 -7.40
CA LEU A 25 -35.92 19.09 -8.86
C LEU A 25 -35.03 20.21 -9.42
N LYS A 26 -34.96 21.37 -8.75
CA LYS A 26 -34.03 22.46 -9.13
C LYS A 26 -32.58 22.03 -9.02
N VAL A 27 -32.20 21.40 -7.90
CA VAL A 27 -30.83 20.89 -7.71
C VAL A 27 -30.46 19.85 -8.78
N ILE A 28 -31.38 18.95 -9.13
CA ILE A 28 -31.15 17.95 -10.20
C ILE A 28 -30.97 18.62 -11.56
N ALA A 29 -31.72 19.68 -11.87
CA ALA A 29 -31.58 20.43 -13.11
C ALA A 29 -30.19 21.09 -13.19
N ASP A 30 -29.76 21.78 -12.12
CA ASP A 30 -28.45 22.43 -12.04
C ASP A 30 -27.30 21.42 -12.17
N GLN A 31 -27.43 20.25 -11.51
CA GLN A 31 -26.45 19.17 -11.61
C GLN A 31 -26.35 18.60 -13.03
N ASN A 32 -27.48 18.43 -13.73
CA ASN A 32 -27.48 17.97 -15.12
C ASN A 32 -26.82 18.98 -16.07
N GLU A 33 -27.02 20.29 -15.84
CA GLU A 33 -26.34 21.33 -16.61
C GLU A 33 -24.82 21.27 -16.39
N GLN A 34 -24.37 21.16 -15.14
CA GLN A 34 -22.95 21.00 -14.82
C GLN A 34 -22.33 19.74 -15.45
N LEU A 35 -23.06 18.62 -15.44
CA LEU A 35 -22.61 17.38 -16.09
C LEU A 35 -22.46 17.54 -17.60
N ASN A 36 -23.35 18.29 -18.26
CA ASN A 36 -23.24 18.56 -19.68
C ASN A 36 -22.02 19.43 -20.02
N ILE A 37 -21.76 20.47 -19.22
CA ILE A 37 -20.56 21.32 -19.36
C ILE A 37 -19.29 20.49 -19.21
N LEU A 38 -19.20 19.68 -18.14
CA LEU A 38 -18.04 18.84 -17.87
C LEU A 38 -17.84 17.78 -18.97
N THR A 39 -18.93 17.22 -19.49
CA THR A 39 -18.87 16.26 -20.61
C THR A 39 -18.33 16.90 -21.88
N ALA A 40 -18.69 18.15 -22.17
CA ALA A 40 -18.15 18.89 -23.31
C ALA A 40 -16.65 19.18 -23.13
N GLU A 41 -16.22 19.55 -21.93
CA GLU A 41 -14.82 19.81 -21.61
C GLU A 41 -13.95 18.54 -21.76
N VAL A 42 -14.43 17.39 -21.26
CA VAL A 42 -13.76 16.09 -21.43
C VAL A 42 -13.61 15.74 -22.91
N LYS A 43 -14.63 15.98 -23.74
CA LYS A 43 -14.54 15.76 -25.20
C LYS A 43 -13.46 16.64 -25.84
N SER A 44 -13.40 17.91 -25.46
CA SER A 44 -12.38 18.85 -25.93
C SER A 44 -10.97 18.41 -25.54
N LEU A 45 -10.77 18.03 -24.28
CA LEU A 45 -9.48 17.55 -23.78
C LEU A 45 -9.03 16.26 -24.48
N ASN A 46 -9.95 15.30 -24.68
CA ASN A 46 -9.65 14.07 -25.42
C ASN A 46 -9.20 14.36 -26.86
N SER A 47 -9.84 15.30 -27.56
CA SER A 47 -9.40 15.71 -28.90
C SER A 47 -8.00 16.33 -28.88
N SER A 48 -7.68 17.11 -27.85
CA SER A 48 -6.36 17.72 -27.68
C SER A 48 -5.29 16.66 -27.42
N ILE A 49 -5.57 15.68 -26.57
CA ILE A 49 -4.67 14.55 -26.29
C ILE A 49 -4.38 13.78 -27.58
N LEU A 50 -5.40 13.42 -28.36
CA LEU A 50 -5.22 12.71 -29.63
C LEU A 50 -4.35 13.50 -30.62
N SER A 51 -4.51 14.83 -30.68
CA SER A 51 -3.68 15.67 -31.55
C SER A 51 -2.22 15.72 -31.09
N LEU A 52 -1.97 15.79 -29.78
CA LEU A 52 -0.63 15.76 -29.20
C LEU A 52 0.04 14.39 -29.40
N GLU A 53 -0.68 13.29 -29.22
CA GLU A 53 -0.19 11.94 -29.48
C GLU A 53 0.26 11.79 -30.94
N LYS A 54 -0.56 12.27 -31.88
CA LYS A 54 -0.20 12.27 -33.31
C LYS A 54 1.05 13.11 -33.59
N ALA A 55 1.13 14.31 -33.01
CA ALA A 55 2.31 15.18 -33.16
C ALA A 55 3.59 14.55 -32.59
N LEU A 56 3.49 13.83 -31.47
CA LEU A 56 4.62 13.10 -30.88
C LEU A 56 5.07 11.93 -31.76
N LEU A 57 4.14 11.18 -32.34
CA LEU A 57 4.48 10.10 -33.28
C LEU A 57 5.21 10.63 -34.52
N GLU A 58 4.74 11.73 -35.10
CA GLU A 58 5.40 12.39 -36.24
C GLU A 58 6.81 12.89 -35.88
N LYS A 59 6.97 13.49 -34.68
CA LYS A 59 8.28 13.91 -34.17
C LYS A 59 9.24 12.75 -33.95
N ASN A 60 8.75 11.63 -33.41
CA ASN A 60 9.57 10.43 -33.21
C ASN A 60 10.04 9.83 -34.55
N ALA A 61 9.17 9.74 -35.55
CA ALA A 61 9.55 9.29 -36.88
C ALA A 61 10.62 10.20 -37.52
N SER A 62 10.50 11.52 -37.33
CA SER A 62 11.51 12.49 -37.78
C SER A 62 12.86 12.31 -37.09
N LEU A 63 12.85 12.08 -35.77
CA LEU A 63 14.06 11.83 -34.97
C LEU A 63 14.77 10.54 -35.39
N GLU A 64 14.04 9.45 -35.63
CA GLU A 64 14.63 8.20 -36.15
C GLU A 64 15.27 8.42 -37.54
N GLY A 65 14.62 9.20 -38.40
CA GLY A 65 15.15 9.64 -39.69
C GLY A 65 16.44 10.46 -39.57
N GLN A 66 16.56 11.32 -38.55
CA GLN A 66 17.79 12.07 -38.28
C GLN A 66 18.89 11.19 -37.68
N GLN A 67 18.55 10.31 -36.73
CA GLN A 67 19.51 9.38 -36.11
C GLN A 67 20.11 8.40 -37.12
N SER A 68 19.33 7.92 -38.08
CA SER A 68 19.84 7.06 -39.16
C SER A 68 20.82 7.82 -40.07
N LYS A 69 20.55 9.08 -40.42
CA LYS A 69 21.48 9.94 -41.16
C LYS A 69 22.77 10.19 -40.39
N VAL A 70 22.69 10.51 -39.10
CA VAL A 70 23.85 10.69 -38.22
C VAL A 70 24.67 9.40 -38.12
N ARG A 71 24.00 8.23 -38.06
CA ARG A 71 24.67 6.92 -38.04
C ARG A 71 25.41 6.62 -39.34
N ILE A 72 24.82 6.93 -40.49
CA ILE A 72 25.44 6.75 -41.82
C ILE A 72 26.64 7.70 -41.97
N LEU A 73 26.49 8.97 -41.59
CA LEU A 73 27.60 9.94 -41.54
C LEU A 73 28.73 9.48 -40.62
N GLY A 74 28.40 8.98 -39.43
CA GLY A 74 29.39 8.41 -38.49
C GLY A 74 30.18 7.25 -39.11
N LYS A 75 29.54 6.37 -39.88
CA LYS A 75 30.22 5.28 -40.59
C LYS A 75 31.13 5.78 -41.73
N MET A 76 30.75 6.84 -42.43
CA MET A 76 31.59 7.45 -43.48
C MET A 76 32.79 8.19 -42.90
N VAL A 77 32.63 8.85 -41.75
CA VAL A 77 33.70 9.58 -41.07
C VAL A 77 34.66 8.65 -40.33
N SER A 78 34.19 7.52 -39.78
CA SER A 78 35.02 6.63 -38.96
C SER A 78 35.81 5.57 -39.72
N GLY A 79 35.78 5.54 -41.06
CA GLY A 79 36.73 4.80 -41.90
C GLY A 79 37.05 3.35 -41.49
N LYS A 80 36.09 2.59 -40.95
CA LYS A 80 36.30 1.17 -40.62
C LYS A 80 35.71 0.30 -41.72
N LYS A 81 36.57 -0.19 -42.61
CA LYS A 81 36.28 -1.33 -43.48
C LYS A 81 35.93 -2.53 -42.59
N SER A 82 34.75 -3.10 -42.77
CA SER A 82 34.35 -4.33 -42.11
C SER A 82 34.96 -5.52 -42.85
N GLU A 83 35.96 -6.17 -42.26
CA GLU A 83 36.29 -7.56 -42.61
C GLU A 83 35.17 -8.45 -42.06
N GLN A 84 34.60 -9.27 -42.95
CA GLN A 84 33.76 -10.39 -42.56
C GLN A 84 34.65 -11.43 -41.87
N VAL A 85 34.38 -11.71 -40.60
CA VAL A 85 34.92 -12.90 -39.92
C VAL A 85 33.82 -13.94 -39.84
N SER A 86 34.12 -15.09 -40.42
CA SER A 86 33.34 -16.33 -40.43
C SER A 86 33.17 -16.91 -39.03
N VAL A 87 32.00 -17.50 -38.81
CA VAL A 87 31.66 -18.26 -37.60
C VAL A 87 32.29 -19.65 -37.66
N PRO A 88 32.91 -20.14 -36.56
CA PRO A 88 32.95 -21.57 -36.27
C PRO A 88 32.06 -21.91 -35.08
N ASP A 89 31.44 -23.07 -35.20
CA ASP A 89 30.45 -23.65 -34.30
C ASP A 89 31.11 -24.58 -33.25
N LYS A 90 30.43 -24.71 -32.10
CA LYS A 90 30.55 -25.70 -31.01
C LYS A 90 31.66 -25.58 -29.94
N GLY A 91 31.20 -25.53 -28.69
CA GLY A 91 32.00 -25.81 -27.49
C GLY A 91 31.32 -25.37 -26.19
N THR A 92 30.27 -26.08 -25.76
CA THR A 92 29.58 -25.85 -24.48
C THR A 92 30.55 -26.04 -23.31
N THR A 93 31.05 -24.95 -22.74
CA THR A 93 31.76 -24.94 -21.46
C THR A 93 30.92 -24.17 -20.45
N ILE A 94 30.38 -24.90 -19.47
CA ILE A 94 29.63 -24.32 -18.35
C ILE A 94 30.64 -23.57 -17.47
N ILE A 95 30.73 -22.25 -17.64
CA ILE A 95 31.42 -21.38 -16.68
C ILE A 95 30.43 -21.08 -15.55
N ALA A 96 30.73 -21.58 -14.37
CA ALA A 96 30.00 -21.31 -13.14
C ALA A 96 29.93 -19.79 -12.91
N LYS A 97 28.72 -19.22 -12.91
CA LYS A 97 28.49 -17.84 -12.48
C LYS A 97 28.81 -17.73 -10.99
N VAL A 98 29.92 -17.06 -10.69
CA VAL A 98 30.25 -16.56 -9.36
C VAL A 98 29.05 -15.76 -8.85
N LYS A 99 28.53 -16.11 -7.66
CA LYS A 99 27.44 -15.36 -7.01
C LYS A 99 27.96 -13.95 -6.69
N PRO A 100 27.32 -12.87 -7.17
CA PRO A 100 27.73 -11.51 -6.83
C PRO A 100 27.53 -11.26 -5.33
N SER A 101 28.40 -10.41 -4.79
CA SER A 101 28.42 -10.06 -3.36
C SER A 101 27.17 -9.26 -2.97
N LEU A 102 26.78 -9.31 -1.69
CA LEU A 102 25.57 -8.67 -1.15
C LEU A 102 25.46 -7.15 -1.45
N LYS A 103 26.58 -6.47 -1.77
CA LYS A 103 26.63 -5.03 -2.07
C LYS A 103 26.34 -4.67 -3.53
N GLU A 104 26.31 -5.63 -4.46
CA GLU A 104 26.08 -5.38 -5.89
C GLU A 104 24.60 -5.45 -6.30
N ARG A 105 23.70 -5.80 -5.38
CA ARG A 105 22.24 -5.67 -5.59
C ARG A 105 21.81 -4.22 -5.42
N GLY A 106 22.22 -3.36 -6.36
CA GLY A 106 21.47 -2.13 -6.63
C GLY A 106 20.04 -2.49 -7.04
N ASN A 107 19.10 -1.55 -6.93
CA ASN A 107 17.67 -1.74 -7.24
C ASN A 107 17.39 -1.99 -8.75
N ASN A 108 18.31 -2.58 -9.54
CA ASN A 108 18.17 -2.93 -10.96
C ASN A 108 17.46 -1.89 -11.85
N GLY A 109 17.62 -0.59 -11.55
CA GLY A 109 16.87 0.47 -12.25
C GLY A 109 15.34 0.41 -12.10
N ALA A 110 14.82 -0.40 -11.17
CA ALA A 110 13.39 -0.55 -10.89
C ALA A 110 12.84 0.77 -10.35
N ARG A 111 12.14 1.49 -11.23
CA ARG A 111 11.36 2.67 -10.87
C ARG A 111 10.05 2.22 -10.21
N ARG A 112 9.59 3.00 -9.24
CA ARG A 112 8.28 2.77 -8.62
C ARG A 112 7.20 3.02 -9.66
N LYS A 113 6.16 2.18 -9.68
CA LYS A 113 5.01 2.38 -10.56
C LYS A 113 4.26 3.64 -10.13
N GLU A 114 3.96 4.50 -11.09
CA GLU A 114 3.13 5.67 -10.90
C GLU A 114 1.71 5.38 -11.42
N TYR A 115 0.71 5.92 -10.73
CA TYR A 115 -0.69 5.86 -11.15
C TYR A 115 -1.14 7.27 -11.51
N PHE A 116 -1.56 7.45 -12.77
CA PHE A 116 -1.96 8.76 -13.32
C PHE A 116 -3.47 8.98 -13.29
N ASN A 117 -4.26 7.92 -13.13
CA ASN A 117 -5.73 7.96 -13.16
C ASN A 117 -6.37 8.18 -11.78
N LEU A 118 -5.55 8.44 -10.76
CA LEU A 118 -6.03 8.67 -9.40
C LEU A 118 -6.27 10.15 -9.18
N GLU A 119 -7.30 10.47 -8.38
CA GLU A 119 -7.47 11.79 -7.80
C GLU A 119 -6.15 12.21 -7.14
N THR A 120 -5.60 13.35 -7.58
CA THR A 120 -4.28 13.79 -7.16
C THR A 120 -4.41 15.07 -6.34
N CYS A 121 -3.97 15.01 -5.08
CA CYS A 121 -3.93 16.16 -4.17
C CYS A 121 -2.49 16.64 -4.02
N HIS A 122 -2.27 17.92 -4.32
CA HIS A 122 -0.97 18.58 -4.18
C HIS A 122 -0.88 19.28 -2.83
N HIS A 123 0.27 19.14 -2.17
CA HIS A 123 0.53 19.71 -0.86
C HIS A 123 1.90 20.39 -0.87
N ASP A 124 1.93 21.70 -0.67
CA ASP A 124 3.17 22.44 -0.50
C ASP A 124 3.59 22.48 0.97
N ILE A 125 4.71 21.82 1.28
CA ILE A 125 5.21 21.74 2.66
C ILE A 125 6.46 22.59 2.80
N TYR A 126 6.29 23.75 3.42
CA TYR A 126 7.36 24.65 3.80
C TYR A 126 7.91 24.29 5.18
N PRO A 127 9.17 24.64 5.49
CA PRO A 127 9.68 24.47 6.83
C PRO A 127 8.87 25.29 7.84
N ASP A 128 8.52 24.67 8.96
CA ASP A 128 7.71 25.26 10.04
C ASP A 128 8.50 25.26 11.36
N ALA A 129 9.76 25.67 11.28
CA ALA A 129 10.60 25.84 12.47
C ALA A 129 10.40 27.25 13.04
N ALA A 130 10.30 27.39 14.36
CA ALA A 130 10.04 28.68 15.02
C ALA A 130 11.04 29.79 14.65
N GLU A 131 12.28 29.42 14.32
CA GLU A 131 13.36 30.34 13.92
C GLU A 131 13.40 30.64 12.42
N PHE A 132 12.57 29.95 11.63
CA PHE A 132 12.55 30.03 10.18
C PHE A 132 11.41 30.92 9.70
N LYS A 133 11.75 31.95 8.92
CA LYS A 133 10.80 32.70 8.11
C LYS A 133 11.14 32.50 6.64
N VAL A 134 10.12 32.21 5.83
CA VAL A 134 10.27 31.98 4.38
C VAL A 134 10.96 33.16 3.70
N GLU A 135 10.65 34.39 4.11
CA GLU A 135 11.20 35.62 3.55
C GLU A 135 12.71 35.82 3.82
N GLU A 136 13.21 35.27 4.93
CA GLU A 136 14.63 35.36 5.31
C GLU A 136 15.46 34.22 4.70
N GLY A 137 14.81 33.20 4.13
CA GLY A 137 15.43 31.99 3.62
C GLY A 137 15.68 32.00 2.12
N LYS A 138 16.82 31.46 1.68
CA LYS A 138 17.06 31.15 0.27
C LYS A 138 16.54 29.75 -0.06
N LYS A 139 15.60 29.64 -1.00
CA LYS A 139 15.12 28.34 -1.50
C LYS A 139 16.27 27.56 -2.14
N ILE A 140 16.48 26.33 -1.70
CA ILE A 140 17.53 25.42 -2.20
C ILE A 140 16.96 24.51 -3.27
N ARG A 141 15.91 23.75 -2.90
CA ARG A 141 15.28 22.75 -3.76
C ARG A 141 13.87 22.42 -3.31
N THR A 142 13.10 21.82 -4.21
CA THR A 142 11.83 21.15 -3.89
C THR A 142 12.01 19.66 -4.20
N THR A 143 11.47 18.79 -3.36
CA THR A 143 11.49 17.33 -3.57
C THR A 143 10.10 16.78 -3.41
N ASP A 144 9.65 16.03 -4.43
CA ASP A 144 8.32 15.46 -4.44
C ASP A 144 8.29 14.13 -3.71
N CYS A 145 7.37 14.01 -2.77
CA CYS A 145 7.10 12.78 -2.04
C CYS A 145 5.69 12.31 -2.35
N ILE A 146 5.58 11.16 -3.00
CA ILE A 146 4.27 10.58 -3.38
C ILE A 146 3.78 9.65 -2.27
N ARG A 147 2.50 9.78 -1.89
CA ARG A 147 1.78 8.84 -1.01
C ARG A 147 0.46 8.44 -1.64
N TYR A 148 0.06 7.19 -1.45
CA TYR A 148 -1.24 6.67 -1.83
C TYR A 148 -2.05 6.41 -0.57
N GLU A 149 -3.19 7.09 -0.45
CA GLU A 149 -4.21 6.87 0.57
C GLU A 149 -5.29 5.95 0.01
N PHE A 150 -5.85 5.10 0.86
CA PHE A 150 -7.01 4.26 0.53
C PHE A 150 -8.20 4.62 1.42
N ILE A 151 -9.24 5.13 0.80
CA ILE A 151 -10.54 5.39 1.41
C ILE A 151 -11.54 4.47 0.71
N PRO A 152 -11.86 3.30 1.27
CA PRO A 152 -12.64 2.28 0.57
C PRO A 152 -13.90 2.86 -0.11
N PRO A 153 -14.10 2.66 -1.43
CA PRO A 153 -13.29 1.87 -2.37
C PRO A 153 -12.35 2.71 -3.27
N ARG A 154 -12.08 3.98 -2.92
CA ARG A 154 -11.31 4.97 -3.69
C ARG A 154 -9.85 5.07 -3.23
N PHE A 155 -8.96 5.48 -4.14
CA PHE A 155 -7.56 5.79 -3.86
C PHE A 155 -7.25 7.24 -4.19
N ILE A 156 -6.45 7.89 -3.33
CA ILE A 156 -5.97 9.26 -3.53
C ILE A 156 -4.45 9.24 -3.66
N LYS A 157 -3.93 9.94 -4.66
CA LYS A 157 -2.50 10.21 -4.81
C LYS A 157 -2.17 11.57 -4.19
N HIS A 158 -1.45 11.58 -3.09
CA HIS A 158 -0.88 12.80 -2.53
C HIS A 158 0.51 13.04 -3.10
N ILE A 159 0.74 14.25 -3.62
CA ILE A 159 2.05 14.73 -4.02
C ILE A 159 2.46 15.85 -3.05
N TYR A 160 3.38 15.52 -2.16
CA TYR A 160 3.95 16.46 -1.21
C TYR A 160 5.19 17.12 -1.80
N HIS A 161 5.08 18.38 -2.16
CA HIS A 161 6.18 19.24 -2.58
C HIS A 161 6.93 19.74 -1.35
N GLN A 162 7.95 18.99 -0.93
CA GLN A 162 8.75 19.33 0.24
C GLN A 162 9.77 20.41 -0.14
N HIS A 163 9.64 21.60 0.45
CA HIS A 163 10.55 22.70 0.19
C HIS A 163 11.71 22.72 1.18
N TYR A 164 12.92 22.95 0.66
CA TYR A 164 14.16 23.09 1.41
C TYR A 164 14.68 24.51 1.30
N TYR A 165 15.03 25.12 2.42
CA TYR A 165 15.53 26.48 2.51
C TYR A 165 16.84 26.55 3.32
N ALA A 166 17.75 27.42 2.91
CA ALA A 166 18.92 27.80 3.68
C ALA A 166 18.63 29.14 4.38
N CYS A 167 18.74 29.17 5.70
CA CYS A 167 18.62 30.39 6.49
C CYS A 167 19.69 30.39 7.59
N LYS A 168 20.44 31.48 7.72
CA LYS A 168 21.47 31.68 8.77
C LYS A 168 22.49 30.52 8.89
N GLY A 169 22.86 29.91 7.76
CA GLY A 169 23.81 28.79 7.72
C GLY A 169 23.19 27.41 7.99
N THR A 170 21.90 27.33 8.31
CA THR A 170 21.17 26.09 8.57
C THR A 170 20.21 25.75 7.43
N VAL A 171 20.05 24.46 7.14
CA VAL A 171 19.06 23.96 6.16
C VAL A 171 17.80 23.53 6.89
N TYR A 172 16.68 24.12 6.49
CA TYR A 172 15.35 23.80 6.99
C TYR A 172 14.55 23.05 5.92
N ALA A 173 13.82 22.02 6.33
CA ALA A 173 12.97 21.22 5.45
C ALA A 173 11.55 21.16 6.01
N GLY A 174 10.56 21.17 5.12
CA GLY A 174 9.16 20.95 5.48
C GLY A 174 8.94 19.59 6.16
N SER A 175 8.14 19.55 7.22
CA SER A 175 7.84 18.29 7.92
C SER A 175 6.81 17.47 7.13
N LEU A 176 7.21 16.32 6.60
CA LEU A 176 6.31 15.41 5.89
C LEU A 176 5.41 14.66 6.89
N PRO A 177 4.18 14.29 6.50
CA PRO A 177 3.34 13.42 7.32
C PRO A 177 4.06 12.11 7.69
N ALA A 178 3.85 11.67 8.93
CA ALA A 178 4.41 10.42 9.42
C ALA A 178 3.93 9.25 8.57
N VAL A 179 4.83 8.29 8.30
CA VAL A 179 4.52 7.08 7.55
C VAL A 179 4.88 5.84 8.33
N PRO A 180 4.07 4.77 8.23
CA PRO A 180 4.32 3.53 8.95
C PRO A 180 5.58 2.82 8.44
N LEU A 181 5.88 2.94 7.14
CA LEU A 181 7.01 2.26 6.51
C LEU A 181 7.97 3.27 5.86
N LEU A 182 9.23 3.23 6.28
CA LEU A 182 10.28 4.08 5.72
C LEU A 182 10.40 3.87 4.20
N ASN A 183 10.50 4.97 3.47
CA ASN A 183 10.61 4.99 2.00
C ASN A 183 9.43 4.30 1.29
N SER A 184 8.26 4.18 1.90
CA SER A 184 7.05 3.66 1.24
C SER A 184 6.29 4.76 0.52
N ASN A 185 5.67 4.44 -0.61
CA ASN A 185 4.64 5.28 -1.23
C ASN A 185 3.24 4.99 -0.68
N TYR A 186 3.09 3.99 0.19
CA TYR A 186 1.81 3.57 0.75
C TYR A 186 1.72 4.10 2.17
N ASP A 187 0.64 4.82 2.47
CA ASP A 187 0.37 5.38 3.78
C ASP A 187 -0.21 4.31 4.75
N ALA A 188 -0.64 4.77 5.93
CA ALA A 188 -1.25 3.88 6.92
C ALA A 188 -2.62 3.34 6.47
N SER A 189 -3.47 4.17 5.84
CA SER A 189 -4.80 3.77 5.39
C SER A 189 -4.74 2.66 4.34
N PHE A 190 -3.79 2.75 3.40
CA PHE A 190 -3.57 1.77 2.35
C PHE A 190 -3.13 0.42 2.91
N ILE A 191 -2.17 0.43 3.84
CA ILE A 191 -1.72 -0.80 4.50
C ILE A 191 -2.85 -1.41 5.33
N ALA A 192 -3.56 -0.60 6.11
CA ALA A 192 -4.70 -1.04 6.89
C ALA A 192 -5.79 -1.68 6.02
N GLY A 193 -6.10 -1.08 4.85
CA GLY A 193 -7.06 -1.63 3.91
C GLY A 193 -6.68 -3.02 3.38
N ILE A 194 -5.41 -3.23 3.02
CA ILE A 194 -4.93 -4.55 2.60
C ILE A 194 -5.06 -5.56 3.74
N LEU A 195 -4.66 -5.20 4.96
CA LEU A 195 -4.72 -6.09 6.11
C LEU A 195 -6.16 -6.43 6.48
N GLN A 196 -7.07 -5.45 6.45
CA GLN A 196 -8.48 -5.65 6.72
C GLN A 196 -9.08 -6.63 5.71
N LEU A 197 -8.87 -6.41 4.41
CA LEU A 197 -9.34 -7.33 3.37
C LEU A 197 -8.74 -8.73 3.53
N ARG A 198 -7.46 -8.82 3.90
CA ARG A 198 -6.77 -10.09 4.05
C ARG A 198 -7.25 -10.89 5.27
N TYR A 199 -7.30 -10.26 6.43
CA TYR A 199 -7.44 -10.95 7.71
C TYR A 199 -8.84 -10.86 8.31
N ILE A 200 -9.56 -9.76 8.10
CA ILE A 200 -10.96 -9.64 8.56
C ILE A 200 -11.90 -10.30 7.54
N TYR A 201 -11.74 -9.98 6.26
CA TYR A 201 -12.61 -10.52 5.20
C TYR A 201 -12.08 -11.80 4.54
N SER A 202 -10.99 -12.37 5.06
CA SER A 202 -10.38 -13.62 4.57
C SER A 202 -10.11 -13.63 3.05
N MET A 203 -9.84 -12.47 2.46
CA MET A 203 -9.68 -12.34 1.02
C MET A 203 -8.29 -12.84 0.57
N PRO A 204 -8.19 -13.68 -0.47
CA PRO A 204 -6.91 -14.00 -1.10
C PRO A 204 -6.22 -12.74 -1.64
N VAL A 205 -4.89 -12.66 -1.52
CA VAL A 205 -4.12 -11.47 -1.93
C VAL A 205 -4.33 -11.14 -3.40
N GLU A 206 -4.45 -12.16 -4.25
CA GLU A 206 -4.76 -12.04 -5.67
C GLU A 206 -6.12 -11.39 -5.91
N ARG A 207 -7.12 -11.72 -5.08
CA ARG A 207 -8.46 -11.12 -5.16
C ARG A 207 -8.44 -9.66 -4.68
N ILE A 208 -7.65 -9.35 -3.64
CA ILE A 208 -7.43 -7.96 -3.19
C ILE A 208 -6.80 -7.12 -4.31
N ILE A 209 -5.78 -7.66 -4.98
CA ILE A 209 -5.12 -6.98 -6.11
C ILE A 209 -6.11 -6.75 -7.26
N LYS A 210 -6.93 -7.75 -7.59
CA LYS A 210 -7.95 -7.62 -8.62
C LYS A 210 -8.98 -6.55 -8.24
N LEU A 211 -9.45 -6.56 -7.00
CA LEU A 211 -10.37 -5.56 -6.47
C LEU A 211 -9.78 -4.15 -6.58
N PHE A 212 -8.51 -3.98 -6.23
CA PHE A 212 -7.83 -2.68 -6.33
C PHE A 212 -7.70 -2.23 -7.78
N ALA A 213 -7.37 -3.15 -8.70
CA ALA A 213 -7.29 -2.85 -10.13
C ALA A 213 -8.65 -2.46 -10.73
N GLU A 214 -9.74 -3.13 -10.33
CA GLU A 214 -11.12 -2.78 -10.71
C GLU A 214 -11.50 -1.36 -10.23
N HIS A 215 -10.85 -0.85 -9.18
CA HIS A 215 -11.02 0.51 -8.65
C HIS A 215 -9.87 1.46 -9.06
N GLY A 216 -9.14 1.15 -10.13
CA GLY A 216 -8.14 2.04 -10.74
C GLY A 216 -6.73 1.98 -10.13
N PHE A 217 -6.45 1.03 -9.23
CA PHE A 217 -5.13 0.87 -8.59
C PHE A 217 -4.47 -0.47 -8.93
N GLU A 218 -3.61 -0.47 -9.95
CA GLU A 218 -2.93 -1.68 -10.41
C GLU A 218 -1.64 -2.04 -9.62
N MET A 219 -1.79 -2.78 -8.54
CA MET A 219 -0.66 -3.22 -7.71
C MET A 219 -0.09 -4.58 -8.16
N ASN A 220 1.23 -4.76 -8.11
CA ASN A 220 1.83 -6.08 -8.35
C ASN A 220 1.78 -6.96 -7.09
N LYS A 221 1.73 -8.29 -7.30
CA LYS A 221 1.61 -9.30 -6.23
C LYS A 221 2.76 -9.25 -5.22
N ALA A 222 3.99 -9.03 -5.68
CA ALA A 222 5.15 -8.95 -4.81
C ALA A 222 5.07 -7.76 -3.84
N THR A 223 4.52 -6.63 -4.29
CA THR A 223 4.34 -5.43 -3.47
C THR A 223 3.27 -5.64 -2.42
N ALA A 224 2.13 -6.24 -2.77
CA ALA A 224 1.07 -6.56 -1.81
C ALA A 224 1.59 -7.48 -0.69
N HIS A 225 2.26 -8.58 -1.03
CA HIS A 225 2.89 -9.46 -0.03
C HIS A 225 4.00 -8.76 0.76
N GLY A 226 4.79 -7.90 0.10
CA GLY A 226 5.84 -7.12 0.76
C GLY A 226 5.28 -6.14 1.78
N LEU A 227 4.15 -5.49 1.49
CA LEU A 227 3.46 -4.60 2.42
C LEU A 227 2.89 -5.37 3.61
N ILE A 228 2.20 -6.49 3.37
CA ILE A 228 1.68 -7.36 4.44
C ILE A 228 2.83 -7.83 5.35
N LYS A 229 3.94 -8.30 4.76
CA LYS A 229 5.11 -8.76 5.52
C LYS A 229 5.73 -7.64 6.36
N LYS A 230 5.89 -6.44 5.79
CA LYS A 230 6.45 -5.30 6.52
C LYS A 230 5.52 -4.80 7.61
N ALA A 231 4.20 -4.86 7.37
CA ALA A 231 3.21 -4.47 8.36
C ALA A 231 3.21 -5.39 9.57
N ALA A 232 3.50 -6.69 9.41
CA ALA A 232 3.69 -7.61 10.54
C ALA A 232 4.73 -7.07 11.54
N GLY A 233 5.86 -6.56 11.05
CA GLY A 233 6.89 -5.97 11.91
C GLY A 233 6.47 -4.67 12.63
N LEU A 234 5.39 -4.01 12.19
CA LEU A 234 4.81 -2.88 12.92
C LEU A 234 3.95 -3.34 14.10
N PHE A 235 3.43 -4.57 14.05
CA PHE A 235 2.66 -5.17 15.13
C PHE A 235 3.55 -5.84 16.17
N ASP A 236 4.84 -6.09 15.93
CA ASP A 236 5.75 -6.70 16.92
C ASP A 236 5.71 -5.94 18.28
N LEU A 237 5.70 -4.60 18.24
CA LEU A 237 5.58 -3.80 19.48
C LEU A 237 4.23 -3.98 20.16
N VAL A 238 3.15 -4.08 19.37
CA VAL A 238 1.79 -4.27 19.90
C VAL A 238 1.65 -5.67 20.48
N GLU A 239 2.26 -6.67 19.86
CA GLU A 239 2.29 -8.06 20.32
C GLU A 239 2.95 -8.14 21.70
N ASP A 240 4.14 -7.55 21.87
CA ASP A 240 4.84 -7.56 23.15
C ASP A 240 4.00 -6.87 24.25
N VAL A 241 3.47 -5.68 23.97
CA VAL A 241 2.64 -4.94 24.95
C VAL A 241 1.35 -5.70 25.26
N LEU A 242 0.70 -6.30 24.26
CA LEU A 242 -0.53 -7.06 24.44
C LEU A 242 -0.28 -8.32 25.28
N LYS A 243 0.81 -9.05 25.03
CA LYS A 243 1.24 -10.18 25.85
C LYS A 243 1.43 -9.77 27.30
N GLU A 244 2.21 -8.72 27.55
CA GLU A 244 2.50 -8.26 28.91
C GLU A 244 1.24 -7.76 29.63
N THR A 245 0.30 -7.16 28.88
CA THR A 245 -0.99 -6.72 29.40
C THR A 245 -1.88 -7.91 29.76
N VAL A 246 -1.97 -8.92 28.89
CA VAL A 246 -2.72 -10.16 29.18
C VAL A 246 -2.15 -10.85 30.42
N LEU A 247 -0.82 -10.97 30.52
CA LEU A 247 -0.13 -11.58 31.67
C LEU A 247 -0.28 -10.79 32.98
N SER A 248 -0.77 -9.55 32.94
CA SER A 248 -1.08 -8.78 34.16
C SER A 248 -2.39 -9.23 34.84
N ASP A 249 -3.26 -9.93 34.11
CA ASP A 249 -4.51 -10.46 34.66
C ASP A 249 -4.23 -11.67 35.57
N ASN A 250 -4.91 -11.73 36.71
CA ASN A 250 -4.75 -12.80 37.69
C ASN A 250 -5.56 -14.07 37.37
N TYR A 251 -6.34 -14.07 36.29
CA TYR A 251 -7.06 -15.24 35.83
C TYR A 251 -7.04 -15.36 34.30
N LEU A 252 -6.30 -16.35 33.81
CA LEU A 252 -6.14 -16.62 32.38
C LEU A 252 -6.88 -17.88 31.96
N SER A 253 -7.56 -17.81 30.83
CA SER A 253 -8.08 -18.98 30.11
C SER A 253 -7.19 -19.20 28.89
N MET A 254 -6.56 -20.37 28.80
CA MET A 254 -5.68 -20.73 27.70
C MET A 254 -6.23 -21.94 26.96
N ASP A 255 -6.17 -21.90 25.63
CA ASP A 255 -6.61 -22.97 24.75
C ASP A 255 -5.79 -22.95 23.45
N GLU A 256 -5.76 -24.05 22.72
CA GLU A 256 -5.12 -24.14 21.41
C GLU A 256 -6.05 -24.70 20.34
N SER A 257 -5.90 -24.17 19.14
CA SER A 257 -6.57 -24.69 17.95
C SER A 257 -5.54 -25.01 16.88
N TYR A 258 -5.72 -26.13 16.18
CA TYR A 258 -4.81 -26.52 15.11
C TYR A 258 -5.33 -26.10 13.74
N TYR A 259 -4.39 -25.74 12.88
CA TYR A 259 -4.62 -25.59 11.45
C TYR A 259 -3.57 -26.37 10.66
N THR A 260 -3.88 -26.76 9.43
CA THR A 260 -2.91 -27.41 8.56
C THR A 260 -1.98 -26.35 7.97
N VAL A 261 -0.70 -26.41 8.34
CA VAL A 261 0.34 -25.48 7.88
C VAL A 261 1.33 -26.18 6.96
N LEU A 262 1.92 -25.41 6.05
CA LEU A 262 3.02 -25.88 5.21
C LEU A 262 4.32 -25.84 6.00
N THR A 263 5.02 -26.96 6.06
CA THR A 263 6.35 -27.08 6.66
C THR A 263 7.38 -27.35 5.57
N SER A 264 8.62 -26.89 5.80
CA SER A 264 9.74 -27.28 4.97
C SER A 264 10.18 -28.68 5.39
N ASP A 265 10.06 -29.64 4.48
CA ASP A 265 10.56 -30.99 4.69
C ASP A 265 11.65 -31.27 3.66
N THR A 266 12.87 -31.44 4.16
CA THR A 266 14.05 -31.69 3.32
C THR A 266 14.05 -33.09 2.70
N ASN A 267 13.15 -33.98 3.14
CA ASN A 267 13.10 -35.37 2.70
C ASN A 267 12.10 -35.63 1.57
N ASN A 268 11.29 -34.63 1.21
CA ASN A 268 10.28 -34.75 0.15
C ASN A 268 10.78 -34.08 -1.14
N SER A 269 10.50 -34.67 -2.30
CA SER A 269 11.03 -34.20 -3.61
C SER A 269 10.58 -32.78 -3.99
N SER A 270 9.49 -32.30 -3.41
CA SER A 270 8.97 -30.92 -3.56
C SER A 270 9.52 -29.93 -2.52
N GLY A 271 10.25 -30.41 -1.51
CA GLY A 271 10.73 -29.62 -0.36
C GLY A 271 9.64 -29.12 0.59
N LYS A 272 8.40 -29.60 0.44
CA LYS A 272 7.22 -29.13 1.19
C LYS A 272 6.46 -30.31 1.79
N SER A 273 6.08 -30.17 3.05
CA SER A 273 5.19 -31.09 3.75
C SER A 273 4.06 -30.29 4.43
N THR A 274 3.07 -30.99 4.97
CA THR A 274 1.98 -30.40 5.73
C THR A 274 1.99 -30.98 7.12
N ALA A 275 1.88 -30.13 8.13
CA ALA A 275 1.77 -30.54 9.53
C ALA A 275 0.60 -29.82 10.21
N LYS A 276 0.15 -30.35 11.34
CA LYS A 276 -0.73 -29.61 12.24
C LYS A 276 0.12 -28.55 12.96
N GLY A 277 -0.19 -27.28 12.72
CA GLY A 277 0.36 -26.16 13.46
C GLY A 277 -0.67 -25.68 14.47
N TYR A 278 -0.30 -25.69 15.74
CA TYR A 278 -1.15 -25.22 16.83
C TYR A 278 -0.94 -23.74 17.08
N ILE A 279 -2.03 -22.98 17.13
CA ILE A 279 -2.08 -21.58 17.53
C ILE A 279 -2.70 -21.54 18.92
N TRP A 280 -1.99 -20.91 19.85
CA TRP A 280 -2.43 -20.77 21.23
C TRP A 280 -3.14 -19.44 21.42
N ALA A 281 -4.17 -19.43 22.25
CA ALA A 281 -4.89 -18.25 22.68
C ALA A 281 -4.78 -18.13 24.21
N ALA A 282 -4.39 -16.96 24.70
CA ALA A 282 -4.43 -16.60 26.11
C ALA A 282 -5.46 -15.47 26.29
N LEU A 283 -6.53 -15.77 27.01
CA LEU A 283 -7.60 -14.83 27.34
C LEU A 283 -7.43 -14.34 28.78
N ALA A 284 -7.21 -13.03 28.93
CA ALA A 284 -7.33 -12.31 30.18
C ALA A 284 -8.82 -12.10 30.51
N ASN A 285 -9.34 -12.89 31.46
CA ASN A 285 -10.78 -12.98 31.69
C ASN A 285 -11.39 -11.69 32.26
N HIS A 286 -10.66 -10.94 33.06
CA HIS A 286 -11.13 -9.67 33.62
C HIS A 286 -10.92 -8.53 32.63
N LEU A 287 -9.77 -8.51 31.96
CA LEU A 287 -9.44 -7.45 30.98
C LEU A 287 -10.18 -7.59 29.65
N LYS A 288 -10.76 -8.78 29.38
CA LYS A 288 -11.40 -9.12 28.10
C LYS A 288 -10.46 -8.93 26.89
N LEU A 289 -9.18 -9.20 27.11
CA LEU A 289 -8.14 -9.16 26.09
C LEU A 289 -7.69 -10.57 25.75
N VAL A 290 -7.50 -10.83 24.46
CA VAL A 290 -6.96 -12.11 23.97
C VAL A 290 -5.65 -11.85 23.25
N HIS A 291 -4.66 -12.69 23.54
CA HIS A 291 -3.39 -12.73 22.85
C HIS A 291 -3.24 -14.08 22.14
N PHE A 292 -3.00 -14.06 20.83
CA PHE A 292 -2.76 -15.26 20.04
C PHE A 292 -1.28 -15.41 19.76
N PHE A 293 -0.71 -16.58 19.98
CA PHE A 293 0.72 -16.83 19.75
C PHE A 293 0.97 -18.18 19.09
N TYR A 294 2.08 -18.27 18.36
CA TYR A 294 2.44 -19.45 17.57
C TYR A 294 3.89 -19.84 17.83
N GLU A 295 4.09 -20.98 18.49
CA GLU A 295 5.42 -21.50 18.83
C GLU A 295 5.76 -22.70 17.94
N ASN A 296 6.18 -22.42 16.70
CA ASN A 296 6.56 -23.43 15.70
C ASN A 296 5.53 -24.55 15.50
N GLY A 297 4.26 -24.25 15.79
CA GLY A 297 3.15 -25.20 15.70
C GLY A 297 3.15 -26.28 16.77
N SER A 298 3.87 -26.13 17.87
CA SER A 298 3.91 -27.10 18.95
C SER A 298 2.66 -27.06 19.84
N ARG A 299 2.18 -28.24 20.22
CA ARG A 299 1.13 -28.45 21.23
C ARG A 299 1.67 -28.78 22.62
N SER A 300 2.98 -28.72 22.85
CA SER A 300 3.55 -29.25 24.10
C SER A 300 3.26 -28.38 25.34
N ARG A 301 3.28 -28.95 26.55
CA ARG A 301 3.20 -28.19 27.82
C ARG A 301 4.21 -27.05 27.91
N LYS A 302 5.37 -27.22 27.26
CA LYS A 302 6.45 -26.21 27.25
C LYS A 302 6.02 -24.88 26.62
N VAL A 303 5.08 -24.90 25.67
CA VAL A 303 4.56 -23.68 25.04
C VAL A 303 3.73 -22.88 26.04
N LEU A 304 2.80 -23.56 26.74
CA LEU A 304 2.00 -22.95 27.80
C LEU A 304 2.87 -22.43 28.94
N THR A 305 3.77 -23.28 29.47
CA THR A 305 4.62 -22.90 30.62
C THR A 305 5.65 -21.83 30.27
N GLY A 306 6.19 -21.82 29.05
CA GLY A 306 7.11 -20.78 28.57
C GLY A 306 6.43 -19.46 28.21
N TYR A 307 5.11 -19.44 28.01
CA TYR A 307 4.36 -18.20 27.81
C TYR A 307 4.25 -17.37 29.10
N LEU A 308 4.20 -18.04 30.25
CA LEU A 308 4.02 -17.43 31.57
C LEU A 308 5.32 -16.84 32.11
N ARG A 309 5.22 -15.79 32.92
CA ARG A 309 6.36 -15.28 33.71
C ARG A 309 6.65 -16.23 34.88
N GLU A 310 7.91 -16.35 35.28
CA GLU A 310 8.32 -17.18 36.41
C GLU A 310 7.67 -16.76 37.74
N ASP A 311 7.33 -15.48 37.86
CA ASP A 311 6.69 -14.87 39.02
C ASP A 311 5.16 -14.75 38.89
N TYR A 312 4.55 -15.33 37.84
CA TYR A 312 3.10 -15.31 37.69
C TYR A 312 2.41 -16.02 38.89
N ARG A 313 1.48 -15.32 39.55
CA ARG A 313 0.75 -15.81 40.74
C ARG A 313 -0.76 -16.00 40.52
N GLY A 314 -1.24 -15.80 39.30
CA GLY A 314 -2.65 -15.96 38.96
C GLY A 314 -3.08 -17.42 38.76
N ALA A 315 -4.38 -17.60 38.57
CA ALA A 315 -4.95 -18.88 38.20
C ALA A 315 -4.99 -19.05 36.68
N ILE A 316 -4.72 -20.26 36.21
CA ILE A 316 -4.76 -20.61 34.79
C ILE A 316 -5.74 -21.74 34.60
N GLN A 317 -6.67 -21.54 33.69
CA GLN A 317 -7.59 -22.55 33.21
C GLN A 317 -7.18 -22.96 31.81
N SER A 318 -6.89 -24.25 31.64
CA SER A 318 -6.65 -24.90 30.34
C SER A 318 -7.33 -26.25 30.39
N ASP A 319 -7.94 -26.68 29.30
CA ASP A 319 -8.35 -28.08 29.20
C ASP A 319 -7.10 -28.97 29.17
N GLY A 320 -7.23 -30.26 29.52
CA GLY A 320 -6.18 -31.24 29.27
C GLY A 320 -4.81 -31.01 29.90
N LEU A 321 -4.63 -30.16 30.93
CA LEU A 321 -3.30 -29.81 31.49
C LEU A 321 -2.43 -31.04 31.80
N GLY A 322 -3.04 -32.14 32.26
CA GLY A 322 -2.39 -33.42 32.55
C GLY A 322 -1.89 -34.22 31.33
N ASN A 323 -2.47 -33.97 30.15
CA ASN A 323 -2.14 -34.66 28.89
C ASN A 323 -1.03 -33.97 28.07
N TYR A 324 -0.57 -32.78 28.48
CA TYR A 324 0.52 -32.06 27.83
C TYR A 324 1.93 -32.48 28.28
#